data_AF-A0AAN8Z0X0-F1
#
_entry.id   AF-A0AAN8Z0X0-F1
#
_cell.length_a   1.000
_cell.length_b   1.000
_cell.length_c   1.000
_cell.angle_alpha   90.00
_cell.angle_beta   90.00
_cell.angle_gamma   90.00
#
_symmetry.space_group_name_H-M   'P 1'
#
loop_
_entity.id
_entity.type
_entity.pdbx_description
1 polymer ?
#
loop_
_entity_poly.entity_id
_entity_poly.type
_entity_poly.pdbx_seq_one_letter_code
_entity_poly.pdbx_strand_id
1 'polypeptide(L)'
;VLIMNKVTVKVMSCSCKMADITDEGISLVEDLFRRRQPMPLDVICFIQPTKENIIMFMSDMSGRKPLYKKAYVFFSSPVLKDLVDCIKGDTSVLPRIGALREMNLEYFSIDSQTYITDQERALSELYGDQQRILVHLLIV
;
A
#
# COMPACT_ATOMS: atom_id res chain seq x y z
N VAL A 1 11.37 0.14 9.64
CA VAL A 1 10.41 1.27 9.44
C VAL A 1 9.28 0.79 8.56
N LEU A 2 8.03 1.15 8.85
CA LEU A 2 6.87 0.88 8.01
C LEU A 2 6.44 2.16 7.30
N ILE A 3 6.43 2.14 5.97
CA ILE A 3 5.95 3.24 5.12
C ILE A 3 4.61 2.85 4.51
N MET A 4 3.64 3.77 4.57
CA MET A 4 2.31 3.58 4.02
C MET A 4 1.82 4.82 3.25
N ASN A 5 0.96 4.60 2.26
CA ASN A 5 0.17 5.69 1.65
C ASN A 5 -1.19 5.82 2.34
N LYS A 6 -1.92 6.90 2.03
CA LYS A 6 -3.21 7.25 2.66
C LYS A 6 -4.21 6.09 2.74
N VAL A 7 -4.34 5.29 1.68
CA VAL A 7 -5.28 4.16 1.62
C VAL A 7 -4.82 3.02 2.52
N THR A 8 -3.56 2.60 2.41
CA THR A 8 -3.00 1.52 3.23
C THR A 8 -2.96 1.85 4.73
N VAL A 9 -2.81 3.13 5.10
CA VAL A 9 -2.96 3.57 6.50
C VAL A 9 -4.37 3.28 7.01
N LYS A 10 -5.40 3.60 6.23
CA LYS A 10 -6.78 3.29 6.58
C LYS A 10 -6.97 1.77 6.72
N VAL A 11 -6.49 0.97 5.75
CA VAL A 11 -6.59 -0.50 5.78
C VAL A 11 -5.98 -1.06 7.07
N MET A 12 -4.74 -0.66 7.39
CA MET A 12 -4.06 -1.11 8.60
C MET A 12 -4.77 -0.67 9.87
N SER A 13 -5.30 0.55 9.92
CA SER A 13 -5.99 1.08 11.11
C SER A 13 -7.29 0.35 11.45
N CYS A 14 -7.89 -0.34 10.46
CA CYS A 14 -9.08 -1.16 10.65
C CYS A 14 -8.77 -2.54 11.25
N SER A 15 -7.54 -3.02 11.12
CA SER A 15 -7.14 -4.38 11.52
C SER A 15 -6.20 -4.41 12.72
N CYS A 16 -5.34 -3.41 12.87
CA CYS A 16 -4.26 -3.41 13.87
C CYS A 16 -4.20 -2.09 14.64
N LYS A 17 -3.95 -2.17 15.95
CA LYS A 17 -3.59 -1.01 16.77
C LYS A 17 -2.10 -0.72 16.61
N MET A 18 -1.69 0.50 16.99
CA MET A 18 -0.27 0.87 16.97
C MET A 18 0.58 -0.05 17.86
N ALA A 19 0.03 -0.54 18.98
CA ALA A 19 0.70 -1.50 19.87
C ALA A 19 1.05 -2.81 19.14
N ASP A 20 0.09 -3.38 18.40
CA ASP A 20 0.29 -4.62 17.64
C ASP A 20 1.40 -4.45 16.58
N ILE A 21 1.46 -3.28 15.93
CA ILE A 21 2.50 -2.94 14.95
C ILE A 21 3.88 -2.87 15.63
N THR A 22 3.97 -2.21 16.79
CA THR A 22 5.24 -2.06 17.51
C THR A 22 5.73 -3.37 18.12
N ASP A 23 4.83 -4.24 18.56
CA ASP A 23 5.15 -5.54 19.15
C ASP A 23 5.79 -6.49 18.12
N GLU A 24 5.44 -6.34 16.83
CA GLU A 24 6.07 -7.03 15.70
C GLU A 24 7.41 -6.40 15.25
N GLY A 25 7.98 -5.49 16.06
CA GLY A 25 9.31 -4.92 15.84
C GLY A 25 9.37 -3.73 14.88
N ILE A 26 8.22 -3.15 14.52
CA ILE A 26 8.19 -1.90 13.75
C ILE A 26 8.40 -0.72 14.69
N SER A 27 9.56 -0.07 14.57
CA SER A 27 9.94 1.07 15.41
C SER A 27 9.31 2.41 15.00
N LEU A 28 8.90 2.55 13.73
CA LEU A 28 8.41 3.80 13.17
C LEU A 28 7.43 3.54 12.04
N VAL A 29 6.34 4.31 12.03
CA VAL A 29 5.35 4.36 10.95
C VAL A 29 5.41 5.74 10.30
N GLU A 30 5.66 5.78 9.00
CA GLU A 30 5.79 7.02 8.23
C GLU A 30 4.83 7.07 7.02
N ASP A 31 4.40 8.27 6.67
CA ASP A 31 3.60 8.53 5.48
C ASP A 31 4.51 8.68 4.25
N LEU A 32 4.19 7.99 3.15
CA LEU A 32 4.93 7.96 1.88
C LEU A 32 5.17 9.34 1.25
N PHE A 33 4.31 10.32 1.48
CA PHE A 33 4.40 11.65 0.88
C PHE A 33 5.04 12.71 1.79
N ARG A 34 5.39 12.36 3.03
CA ARG A 34 6.11 13.27 3.93
C ARG A 34 7.61 13.13 3.76
N ARG A 35 8.35 14.22 4.01
CA ARG A 35 9.82 14.17 4.02
C ARG A 35 10.30 13.31 5.19
N ARG A 36 11.11 12.29 4.89
CA ARG A 36 11.67 11.34 5.86
C ARG A 36 13.16 11.59 6.05
N GLN A 37 13.66 11.28 7.24
CA GLN A 37 15.09 11.40 7.54
C GLN A 37 15.83 10.15 7.05
N PRO A 38 17.08 10.26 6.55
CA PRO A 38 17.87 9.09 6.22
C PRO A 38 18.11 8.22 7.45
N MET A 39 17.75 6.93 7.36
CA MET A 39 17.92 5.95 8.44
C MET A 39 18.49 4.65 7.87
N PRO A 40 19.68 4.19 8.30
CA PRO A 40 20.33 2.99 7.75
C PRO A 40 19.69 1.67 8.23
N LEU A 41 18.35 1.62 8.25
CA LEU A 41 17.51 0.50 8.65
C LEU A 41 16.82 -0.12 7.42
N ASP A 42 16.25 -1.29 7.62
CA ASP A 42 15.37 -1.93 6.65
C ASP A 42 13.96 -1.31 6.71
N VAL A 43 13.33 -1.21 5.54
CA VAL A 43 12.01 -0.61 5.36
C VAL A 43 11.02 -1.59 4.78
N ILE A 44 9.82 -1.60 5.34
CA ILE A 44 8.64 -2.28 4.80
C ILE A 44 7.75 -1.21 4.19
N CYS A 45 7.41 -1.35 2.92
CA CYS A 45 6.51 -0.44 2.22
C CYS A 45 5.20 -1.18 1.95
N PHE A 46 4.12 -0.83 2.64
CA PHE A 46 2.77 -1.29 2.30
C PHE A 46 2.04 -0.17 1.59
N ILE A 47 1.93 -0.24 0.26
CA ILE A 47 1.49 0.88 -0.59
C ILE A 47 0.60 0.41 -1.75
N GLN A 48 -0.23 1.30 -2.28
CA GLN A 48 -0.94 1.03 -3.54
C GLN A 48 0.01 1.03 -4.74
N PRO A 49 -0.21 0.19 -5.76
CA PRO A 49 0.59 0.14 -6.99
C PRO A 49 0.24 1.29 -7.95
N THR A 50 0.33 2.54 -7.48
CA THR A 50 0.15 3.74 -8.33
C THR A 50 1.51 4.26 -8.80
N LYS A 51 1.50 4.98 -9.93
CA LYS A 51 2.71 5.57 -10.50
C LYS A 51 3.36 6.55 -9.53
N GLU A 52 2.56 7.36 -8.85
CA GLU A 52 3.00 8.35 -7.88
C GLU A 52 3.67 7.66 -6.68
N ASN A 53 3.05 6.61 -6.14
CA ASN A 53 3.61 5.88 -5.00
C ASN A 53 4.94 5.23 -5.35
N ILE A 54 5.05 4.65 -6.55
CA ILE A 54 6.29 4.03 -7.02
C ILE A 54 7.38 5.07 -7.22
N ILE A 55 7.07 6.23 -7.82
CA ILE A 55 8.05 7.32 -7.96
C ILE A 55 8.59 7.74 -6.59
N MET A 56 7.71 7.93 -5.60
CA MET A 56 8.13 8.28 -4.24
C MET A 56 9.02 7.19 -3.62
N PHE A 57 8.62 5.92 -3.72
CA PHE A 57 9.42 4.79 -3.25
C PHE A 57 10.81 4.74 -3.91
N MET A 58 10.87 4.87 -5.24
CA MET A 58 12.14 4.85 -5.97
C MET A 58 13.03 6.04 -5.57
N SER A 59 12.44 7.20 -5.28
CA SER A 59 13.19 8.37 -4.81
C SER A 59 13.87 8.14 -3.45
N ASP A 60 13.26 7.35 -2.56
CA ASP A 60 13.84 7.01 -1.26
C ASP A 60 15.02 6.03 -1.39
N MET A 61 14.96 5.14 -2.39
CA MET A 61 15.91 4.03 -2.54
C MET A 61 17.04 4.31 -3.54
N SER A 62 16.89 5.33 -4.38
CA SER A 62 17.84 5.67 -5.43
C SER A 62 19.05 6.46 -4.92
N GLY A 63 20.10 6.50 -5.72
CA GLY A 63 21.29 7.31 -5.47
C GLY A 63 22.34 6.66 -4.55
N ARG A 64 23.39 7.44 -4.25
CA ARG A 64 24.57 6.97 -3.49
C ARG A 64 24.30 6.82 -1.99
N LYS A 65 23.38 7.62 -1.45
CA LYS A 65 22.97 7.64 -0.05
C LYS A 65 21.44 7.51 0.01
N PRO A 66 20.89 6.30 -0.17
CA PRO A 66 19.45 6.09 -0.04
C PRO A 66 19.00 6.37 1.40
N LEU A 67 17.70 6.60 1.58
CA LEU A 67 17.12 6.76 2.90
C LEU A 67 17.15 5.47 3.71
N TYR A 68 17.08 4.30 3.05
CA TYR A 68 17.02 2.98 3.69
C TYR A 68 18.03 2.00 3.10
N LYS A 69 18.40 0.99 3.89
CA LYS A 69 19.38 -0.02 3.48
C LYS A 69 18.77 -1.03 2.50
N LYS A 70 17.61 -1.57 2.84
CA LYS A 70 16.90 -2.61 2.10
C LYS A 70 15.39 -2.38 2.19
N ALA A 71 14.66 -2.67 1.12
CA ALA A 71 13.21 -2.46 1.04
C ALA A 71 12.45 -3.77 0.80
N TYR A 72 11.34 -3.95 1.52
CA TYR A 72 10.38 -5.03 1.34
C TYR A 72 9.05 -4.40 0.95
N VAL A 73 8.67 -4.55 -0.32
CA VAL A 73 7.50 -3.88 -0.90
C VAL A 73 6.32 -4.84 -0.97
N PHE A 74 5.21 -4.40 -0.40
CA PHE A 74 3.93 -5.10 -0.37
C PHE A 74 2.89 -4.19 -1.01
N PHE A 75 2.42 -4.57 -2.20
CA PHE A 75 1.36 -3.85 -2.89
C PHE A 75 -0.01 -4.24 -2.34
N SER A 76 -0.88 -3.26 -2.13
CA SER A 76 -2.24 -3.51 -1.65
C SER A 76 -3.10 -4.26 -2.68
N SER A 77 -2.85 -4.07 -3.97
CA SER A 77 -3.59 -4.68 -5.09
C SER A 77 -2.63 -5.15 -6.19
N PRO A 78 -3.13 -5.87 -7.23
CA PRO A 78 -2.29 -6.36 -8.31
C PRO A 78 -1.53 -5.24 -9.01
N VAL A 79 -0.23 -5.45 -9.25
CA VAL A 79 0.64 -4.43 -9.86
C VAL A 79 0.67 -4.60 -11.38
N LEU A 80 0.50 -3.48 -12.10
CA LEU A 80 0.63 -3.47 -13.56
C LEU A 80 2.07 -3.76 -13.99
N LYS A 81 2.22 -4.52 -15.08
CA LYS A 81 3.53 -4.93 -15.60
C LYS A 81 4.46 -3.74 -15.84
N ASP A 82 3.96 -2.65 -16.43
CA ASP A 82 4.76 -1.45 -16.73
C ASP A 82 5.37 -0.81 -15.49
N LEU A 83 4.68 -0.89 -14.36
CA LEU A 83 5.15 -0.38 -13.08
C LEU A 83 6.26 -1.27 -12.49
N VAL A 84 6.12 -2.60 -12.64
CA VAL A 84 7.19 -3.54 -12.28
C VAL A 84 8.42 -3.33 -13.16
N ASP A 85 8.22 -3.13 -14.46
CA ASP A 85 9.31 -2.89 -15.41
C ASP A 85 10.01 -1.56 -15.13
N CYS A 86 9.27 -0.53 -14.67
CA CYS A 86 9.84 0.72 -14.16
C CYS A 86 10.79 0.48 -12.97
N ILE A 87 10.39 -0.34 -11.99
CA ILE A 87 11.23 -0.69 -10.83
C ILE A 87 12.47 -1.48 -11.28
N LYS A 88 12.28 -2.46 -12.17
CA LYS A 88 13.38 -3.29 -12.72
C LYS A 88 14.38 -2.47 -13.54
N GLY A 89 13.93 -1.41 -14.19
CA GLY A 89 14.78 -0.55 -15.02
C GLY A 89 15.81 0.26 -14.23
N ASP A 90 15.60 0.46 -12.92
CA ASP A 90 16.54 1.20 -12.07
C ASP A 90 17.56 0.25 -11.41
N THR A 91 18.77 0.24 -11.98
CA THR A 91 19.89 -0.57 -11.50
C THR A 91 20.40 -0.17 -10.12
N SER A 92 20.08 1.03 -9.62
CA SER A 92 20.49 1.50 -8.30
C SER A 92 19.56 1.02 -7.19
N VAL A 93 18.27 0.84 -7.51
CA VAL A 93 17.23 0.42 -6.56
C VAL A 93 17.10 -1.10 -6.51
N LEU A 94 17.17 -1.77 -7.67
CA LEU A 94 16.92 -3.21 -7.78
C LEU A 94 17.72 -4.08 -6.78
N PRO A 95 19.03 -3.85 -6.53
CA PRO A 95 19.80 -4.64 -5.56
C PRO A 95 19.34 -4.47 -4.10
N ARG A 96 18.58 -3.41 -3.81
CA ARG A 96 18.10 -3.06 -2.47
C ARG A 96 16.72 -3.64 -2.19
N ILE A 97 16.04 -4.22 -3.18
CA ILE A 97 14.72 -4.84 -3.00
C ILE A 97 14.90 -6.25 -2.45
N GLY A 98 14.46 -6.45 -1.21
CA GLY A 98 14.45 -7.75 -0.54
C GLY A 98 13.23 -8.59 -0.87
N ALA A 99 12.08 -7.96 -1.09
CA ALA A 99 10.86 -8.61 -1.51
C ALA A 99 9.98 -7.63 -2.27
N LEU A 100 9.19 -8.16 -3.20
CA LEU A 100 8.12 -7.47 -3.89
C LEU A 100 6.95 -8.44 -4.01
N ARG A 101 5.85 -8.14 -3.33
CA ARG A 101 4.68 -9.03 -3.18
C ARG A 101 3.38 -8.25 -3.33
N GLU A 102 2.32 -8.94 -3.69
CA GLU A 102 0.96 -8.43 -3.73
C GLU A 102 0.20 -9.02 -2.54
N MET A 103 -0.49 -8.17 -1.77
CA MET A 103 -1.27 -8.57 -0.60
C MET A 103 -2.75 -8.76 -0.91
N ASN A 104 -3.27 -8.09 -1.94
CA ASN A 104 -4.70 -8.07 -2.28
C ASN A 104 -5.59 -7.65 -1.09
N LEU A 105 -5.13 -6.64 -0.35
CA LEU A 105 -5.79 -6.03 0.81
C LEU A 105 -6.14 -4.56 0.50
N GLU A 106 -7.24 -4.35 -0.23
CA GLU A 106 -7.86 -3.03 -0.49
C GLU A 106 -9.32 -2.99 0.00
N TYR A 107 -9.53 -3.44 1.24
CA TYR A 107 -10.80 -3.32 1.93
C TYR A 107 -10.59 -2.88 3.37
N PHE A 108 -11.62 -2.31 3.97
CA PHE A 108 -11.64 -1.86 5.34
C PHE A 108 -12.54 -2.80 6.13
N SER A 109 -11.95 -3.58 7.03
CA SER A 109 -12.71 -4.39 7.98
C SER A 109 -13.47 -3.49 8.95
N ILE A 110 -14.77 -3.73 9.10
CA ILE A 110 -15.60 -3.08 10.13
C ILE A 110 -15.67 -3.99 11.36
N ASP A 111 -15.93 -5.28 11.13
CA ASP A 111 -15.96 -6.34 12.15
C ASP A 111 -15.47 -7.67 11.54
N SER A 112 -15.64 -8.77 12.28
CA SER A 112 -15.19 -10.11 11.85
C SER A 112 -15.89 -10.66 10.61
N GLN A 113 -17.02 -10.08 10.20
CA GLN A 113 -17.88 -10.59 9.12
C GLN A 113 -18.21 -9.52 8.06
N THR A 114 -17.72 -8.29 8.22
CA THR A 114 -18.10 -7.16 7.40
C THR A 114 -16.89 -6.36 6.96
N TYR A 115 -16.84 -6.04 5.66
CA TYR A 115 -15.86 -5.11 5.10
C TYR A 115 -16.52 -4.12 4.13
N ILE A 116 -15.86 -2.99 3.90
CA ILE A 116 -16.25 -1.98 2.90
C ILE A 116 -15.06 -1.63 2.01
N THR A 117 -15.34 -1.19 0.78
CA THR A 117 -14.32 -0.82 -0.23
C THR A 117 -14.14 0.70 -0.39
N ASP A 118 -14.83 1.52 0.43
CA ASP A 118 -14.79 3.00 0.40
C ASP A 118 -15.19 3.60 -0.97
N GLN A 119 -16.10 2.93 -1.69
CA GLN A 119 -16.64 3.38 -2.97
C GLN A 119 -18.09 3.88 -2.80
N GLU A 120 -18.26 5.07 -2.25
CA GLU A 120 -19.58 5.64 -1.92
C GLU A 120 -20.52 5.74 -3.14
N ARG A 121 -19.96 5.92 -4.35
CA ARG A 121 -20.71 6.08 -5.60
C ARG A 121 -20.86 4.79 -6.42
N ALA A 122 -20.32 3.66 -5.95
CA ALA A 122 -20.35 2.41 -6.71
C ALA A 122 -21.77 2.04 -7.14
N LEU A 123 -22.76 2.21 -6.26
CA LEU A 123 -24.16 1.93 -6.58
C LEU A 123 -24.66 2.79 -7.75
N SER A 124 -24.37 4.10 -7.74
CA SER A 124 -24.77 5.00 -8.82
C SER A 124 -23.98 4.77 -10.12
N GLU A 125 -22.70 4.43 -10.03
CA GLU A 125 -21.86 4.18 -11.21
C GLU A 125 -22.22 2.87 -11.90
N LEU A 126 -22.60 1.84 -11.13
CA LEU A 126 -22.96 0.52 -11.65
C LEU A 126 -24.43 0.45 -12.10
N TYR A 127 -25.34 1.16 -11.42
CA TYR A 127 -26.79 1.01 -11.61
C TYR A 127 -27.53 2.32 -11.92
N GLY A 128 -26.85 3.46 -12.03
CA GLY A 128 -27.47 4.78 -12.23
C GLY A 128 -28.36 4.91 -13.46
N ASP A 129 -28.07 4.13 -14.51
CA ASP A 129 -28.90 4.06 -15.73
C ASP A 129 -29.89 2.89 -15.74
N GLN A 130 -29.82 1.96 -14.78
CA GLN A 130 -30.69 0.78 -14.70
C GLN A 130 -31.66 0.88 -13.53
N GLN A 131 -32.72 1.65 -13.76
CA GLN A 131 -33.88 1.75 -12.88
C GLN A 131 -34.72 0.46 -12.94
N ARG A 132 -34.21 -0.67 -12.41
CA ARG A 132 -34.95 -1.90 -11.97
C ARG A 132 -33.98 -3.08 -11.75
N ILE A 133 -33.16 -3.04 -10.71
CA ILE A 133 -32.59 -4.29 -10.18
C ILE A 133 -32.74 -4.30 -8.65
N LEU A 134 -33.53 -5.26 -8.17
CA LEU A 134 -33.65 -5.65 -6.77
C LEU A 134 -32.24 -5.90 -6.21
N VAL A 135 -31.88 -5.11 -5.20
CA VAL A 135 -30.58 -5.15 -4.53
C VAL A 135 -30.47 -6.48 -3.76
N HIS A 136 -29.97 -7.53 -4.41
CA HIS A 136 -29.29 -8.63 -3.72
C HIS A 136 -27.83 -8.21 -3.61
N LEU A 137 -27.51 -7.42 -2.57
CA LEU A 137 -26.12 -7.20 -2.20
C LEU A 137 -25.60 -8.52 -1.62
N LEU A 138 -24.73 -9.20 -2.38
CA LEU A 138 -23.88 -10.27 -1.87
C LEU A 138 -22.92 -9.65 -0.85
N ILE A 139 -23.27 -9.79 0.42
CA ILE A 139 -22.27 -9.91 1.49
C ILE A 139 -21.74 -11.33 1.35
N VAL A 140 -20.51 -11.47 0.87
CA VAL A 140 -19.75 -12.73 0.98
C VAL A 140 -19.00 -12.69 2.30
#